data_AF-A0A1X7UX09-F1
#
_entry.id   AF-A0A1X7UX09-F1
#
_cell.length_a   1.000
_cell.length_b   1.000
_cell.length_c   1.000
_cell.angle_alpha   90.00
_cell.angle_beta   90.00
_cell.angle_gamma   90.00
#
_symmetry.space_group_name_H-M   'P 1'
#
loop_
_entity.id
_entity.type
_entity.pdbx_description
1 polymer ?
#
loop_
_entity_poly.entity_id
_entity_poly.type
_entity_poly.pdbx_seq_one_letter_code
_entity_poly.pdbx_strand_id
1 'polypeptide(L)'
;WTANTACSLTGPLPTPRTYSVTVVNPKKRSDFAVSKLSYEGFFKDIRHLKEVPLATFPDDFNVDGQIGYIQSSHGAKGRQLWLTSNADVQQMYAQCDVKKEILLWFLKSEIKIDKSGFEPKSKRPCPDTSGASKADSFSHMLREVDKSVTTVTEKHSKKYTVEQIRAWAHMLQMGKHESYDEPPNKPFF
;
A
#
# COMPACT_ATOMS: atom_id res chain seq x y z
N TRP A 1 3.48 -43.91 35.91
CA TRP A 1 3.24 -44.30 34.51
C TRP A 1 1.77 -44.08 34.23
N THR A 2 1.41 -43.06 33.45
CA THR A 2 0.09 -42.98 32.78
C THR A 2 0.17 -41.98 31.62
N ALA A 3 0.17 -42.59 30.43
CA ALA A 3 -0.20 -42.15 29.09
C ALA A 3 -0.25 -40.64 28.73
N ASN A 4 0.64 -40.28 27.80
CA ASN A 4 0.51 -39.15 26.89
C ASN A 4 -0.68 -39.37 25.93
N THR A 5 -1.64 -38.46 25.94
CA THR A 5 -2.67 -38.36 24.89
C THR A 5 -2.13 -37.48 23.76
N ALA A 6 -1.57 -38.11 22.73
CA ALA A 6 -1.23 -37.44 21.48
C ALA A 6 -2.52 -37.26 20.65
N CYS A 7 -3.05 -36.05 20.60
CA CYS A 7 -4.11 -35.67 19.66
C CYS A 7 -3.53 -35.67 18.24
N SER A 8 -3.84 -36.72 17.48
CA SER A 8 -3.60 -36.76 16.03
C SER A 8 -4.72 -35.96 15.34
N LEU A 9 -4.43 -34.72 14.97
CA LEU A 9 -5.28 -33.91 14.09
C LEU A 9 -5.01 -34.32 12.63
N THR A 10 -5.62 -35.42 12.18
CA THR A 10 -5.75 -35.77 10.77
C THR A 10 -6.87 -34.94 10.14
N GLY A 11 -6.59 -33.67 9.89
CA GLY A 11 -7.38 -32.86 8.96
C GLY A 11 -7.12 -33.30 7.51
N PRO A 12 -8.07 -33.07 6.58
CA PRO A 12 -7.85 -33.33 5.16
C PRO A 12 -6.61 -32.57 4.69
N LEU A 13 -5.73 -33.26 3.95
CA LEU A 13 -4.51 -32.66 3.39
C LEU A 13 -4.91 -31.40 2.60
N PRO A 14 -4.32 -30.22 2.89
CA PRO A 14 -4.61 -29.03 2.12
C PRO A 14 -4.28 -29.31 0.66
N THR A 15 -5.29 -29.28 -0.21
CA THR A 15 -5.11 -29.41 -1.66
C THR A 15 -4.02 -28.43 -2.10
N PRO A 16 -3.02 -28.88 -2.90
CA PRO A 16 -1.95 -28.00 -3.36
C PRO A 16 -2.59 -26.78 -4.03
N ARG A 17 -2.40 -25.62 -3.42
CA ARG A 17 -2.98 -24.37 -3.90
C ARG A 17 -2.10 -23.87 -5.03
N THR A 18 -2.68 -23.63 -6.19
CA THR A 18 -2.01 -22.93 -7.29
C THR A 18 -2.11 -21.43 -7.02
N TYR A 19 -0.97 -20.78 -6.79
CA TYR A 19 -0.88 -19.34 -6.65
C TYR A 19 -0.41 -18.73 -7.97
N SER A 20 -1.12 -17.70 -8.41
CA SER A 20 -0.60 -16.77 -9.42
C SER A 20 0.28 -15.76 -8.72
N VAL A 21 1.59 -15.89 -8.90
CA VAL A 21 2.58 -14.99 -8.33
C VAL A 21 2.98 -13.98 -9.40
N THR A 22 2.52 -12.74 -9.24
CA THR A 22 2.90 -11.66 -10.15
C THR A 22 4.06 -10.93 -9.53
N VAL A 23 5.23 -11.00 -10.15
CA VAL A 23 6.44 -10.35 -9.68
C VAL A 23 6.63 -9.03 -10.40
N VAL A 24 6.70 -7.96 -9.61
CA VAL A 24 7.02 -6.62 -10.09
C VAL A 24 8.50 -6.32 -9.81
N ASN A 25 9.29 -6.12 -10.87
CA ASN A 25 10.70 -5.76 -10.79
C ASN A 25 10.92 -4.34 -11.34
N PRO A 26 11.33 -3.36 -10.52
CA PRO A 26 11.69 -2.03 -11.00
C PRO A 26 13.04 -2.05 -11.72
N LYS A 27 13.04 -1.90 -13.05
CA LYS A 27 14.28 -1.75 -13.85
C LYS A 27 14.86 -0.34 -13.73
N LYS A 28 14.00 0.68 -13.62
CA LYS A 28 14.30 2.09 -13.32
C LYS A 28 13.14 2.67 -12.50
N ARG A 29 13.30 3.84 -11.86
CA ARG A 29 12.29 4.45 -10.94
C ARG A 29 10.85 4.53 -11.50
N SER A 30 10.66 4.42 -12.81
CA SER A 30 9.36 4.46 -13.51
C SER A 30 9.05 3.22 -14.37
N ASP A 31 9.99 2.29 -14.56
CA ASP A 31 9.84 1.13 -15.46
C ASP A 31 9.78 -0.17 -14.64
N PHE A 32 8.71 -0.93 -14.84
CA PHE A 32 8.47 -2.20 -14.15
C PHE A 32 8.41 -3.35 -15.16
N ALA A 33 9.15 -4.42 -14.91
CA ALA A 33 8.90 -5.71 -15.52
C ALA A 33 7.90 -6.46 -14.64
N VAL A 34 6.86 -7.00 -15.27
CA VAL A 34 5.83 -7.80 -14.61
C VAL A 34 5.92 -9.23 -15.14
N SER A 35 6.32 -10.15 -14.28
CA SER A 35 6.48 -11.56 -14.62
C SER A 35 5.48 -12.40 -13.84
N LYS A 36 4.75 -13.30 -14.51
CA LYS A 36 3.75 -14.15 -13.87
C LYS A 36 4.30 -15.56 -13.69
N LEU A 37 4.35 -16.03 -12.44
CA LEU A 37 4.74 -17.37 -12.05
C LEU A 37 3.51 -18.12 -11.55
N SER A 38 3.21 -19.28 -12.15
CA SER A 38 2.24 -20.21 -11.58
C SER A 38 2.99 -21.16 -10.65
N TYR A 39 2.71 -21.10 -9.37
CA TYR A 39 3.38 -21.94 -8.37
C TYR A 39 2.36 -22.82 -7.65
N GLU A 40 2.60 -24.14 -7.65
CA GLU A 40 1.77 -25.11 -6.96
C GLU A 40 2.37 -25.45 -5.59
N GLY A 41 1.61 -25.17 -4.53
CA GLY A 41 2.00 -25.46 -3.15
C GLY A 41 2.26 -24.20 -2.33
N PHE A 42 3.05 -24.32 -1.27
CA PHE A 42 3.33 -23.23 -0.33
C PHE A 42 4.83 -22.99 -0.23
N PHE A 43 5.24 -21.73 -0.32
CA PHE A 43 6.53 -21.25 0.16
C PHE A 43 6.66 -21.54 1.66
N LYS A 44 7.69 -22.29 2.05
CA LYS A 44 7.90 -22.79 3.42
C LYS A 44 8.43 -21.68 4.33
N ASP A 45 9.40 -20.95 3.81
CA ASP A 45 10.08 -19.85 4.49
C ASP A 45 10.39 -18.73 3.48
N ILE A 46 10.92 -17.61 3.99
CA ILE A 46 11.29 -16.46 3.16
C ILE A 46 12.41 -16.80 2.16
N ARG A 47 13.28 -17.77 2.48
CA ARG A 47 14.35 -18.22 1.58
C ARG A 47 13.77 -18.93 0.37
N HIS A 48 12.87 -19.88 0.60
CA HIS A 48 12.17 -20.58 -0.46
C HIS A 48 11.37 -19.61 -1.36
N LEU A 49 10.76 -18.58 -0.76
CA LEU A 49 10.05 -17.53 -1.49
C LEU A 49 10.98 -16.71 -2.41
N LYS A 50 12.26 -16.57 -2.08
CA LYS A 50 13.26 -15.90 -2.93
C LYS A 50 13.86 -16.83 -3.97
N GLU A 51 14.14 -18.08 -3.60
CA GLU A 51 14.76 -19.08 -4.47
C GLU A 51 13.88 -19.45 -5.66
N VAL A 52 12.56 -19.62 -5.46
CA VAL A 52 11.67 -20.05 -6.55
C VAL A 52 11.58 -19.01 -7.69
N PRO A 53 11.30 -17.72 -7.43
CA PRO A 53 11.32 -16.70 -8.47
C PRO A 53 12.71 -16.52 -9.10
N LEU A 54 13.78 -16.61 -8.32
CA LEU A 54 15.16 -16.53 -8.83
C LEU A 54 15.49 -17.70 -9.78
N ALA A 55 15.08 -18.92 -9.46
CA ALA A 55 15.27 -20.08 -10.33
C ALA A 55 14.46 -19.97 -11.63
N THR A 56 13.32 -19.28 -11.59
CA THR A 56 12.45 -19.09 -12.77
C THR A 56 12.93 -17.92 -13.64
N PHE A 57 13.44 -16.85 -13.02
CA PHE A 57 13.80 -15.60 -13.69
C PHE A 57 15.18 -15.12 -13.21
N PRO A 58 16.27 -15.83 -13.49
CA PRO A 58 17.59 -15.52 -12.94
C PRO A 58 18.10 -14.12 -13.33
N ASP A 59 17.76 -13.64 -14.52
CA ASP A 59 18.22 -12.34 -15.02
C ASP A 59 17.52 -11.14 -14.38
N ASP A 60 16.30 -11.34 -13.89
CA ASP A 60 15.49 -10.28 -13.30
C ASP A 60 15.68 -10.18 -11.76
N PHE A 61 16.28 -11.19 -11.13
CA PHE A 61 16.28 -11.32 -9.67
C PHE A 61 17.69 -11.34 -9.09
N ASN A 62 17.81 -10.79 -7.88
CA ASN A 62 19.03 -10.88 -7.08
C ASN A 62 18.66 -11.53 -5.74
N VAL A 63 19.46 -12.53 -5.32
CA VAL A 63 19.35 -13.19 -4.00
C VAL A 63 19.36 -12.16 -2.86
N ASP A 64 20.17 -11.12 -3.03
CA ASP A 64 20.35 -10.05 -2.04
C ASP A 64 19.20 -9.03 -2.04
N GLY A 65 18.24 -9.18 -2.95
CA GLY A 65 17.09 -8.28 -3.09
C GLY A 65 16.14 -8.37 -1.88
N GLN A 66 15.44 -7.26 -1.62
CA GLN A 66 14.33 -7.26 -0.69
C GLN A 66 13.05 -7.67 -1.39
N ILE A 67 12.22 -8.43 -0.69
CA ILE A 67 10.97 -8.96 -1.20
C ILE A 67 9.81 -8.47 -0.33
N GLY A 68 8.73 -8.07 -0.98
CA GLY A 68 7.48 -7.69 -0.35
C GLY A 68 6.29 -8.22 -1.15
N TYR A 69 5.09 -7.94 -0.67
CA TYR A 69 3.86 -8.22 -1.38
C TYR A 69 2.91 -7.03 -1.35
N ILE A 70 1.98 -6.98 -2.31
CA ILE A 70 0.97 -5.94 -2.43
C ILE A 70 -0.37 -6.50 -1.95
N GLN A 71 -0.83 -5.99 -0.82
CA GLN A 71 -2.15 -6.30 -0.27
C GLN A 71 -3.23 -5.51 -1.02
N SER A 72 -4.18 -6.20 -1.64
CA SER A 72 -5.22 -5.60 -2.49
C SER A 72 -6.38 -4.92 -1.74
N SER A 73 -6.28 -4.71 -0.42
CA SER A 73 -7.38 -4.21 0.42
C SER A 73 -7.40 -2.68 0.59
N HIS A 74 -6.41 -1.95 0.06
CA HIS A 74 -6.25 -0.52 0.35
C HIS A 74 -6.27 0.35 -0.92
N GLY A 75 -7.46 0.49 -1.52
CA GLY A 75 -7.70 1.32 -2.70
C GLY A 75 -7.07 0.80 -4.00
N ALA A 76 -7.13 1.62 -5.06
CA ALA A 76 -6.73 1.22 -6.42
C ALA A 76 -5.25 0.79 -6.58
N LYS A 77 -4.38 1.13 -5.60
CA LYS A 77 -2.93 0.84 -5.66
C LYS A 77 -2.47 -0.26 -4.70
N GLY A 78 -3.33 -0.72 -3.79
CA GLY A 78 -2.97 -1.68 -2.74
C GLY A 78 -1.94 -1.13 -1.73
N ARG A 79 -1.64 -1.93 -0.70
CA ARG A 79 -0.62 -1.63 0.33
C ARG A 79 0.60 -2.52 0.14
N GLN A 80 1.78 -1.93 0.00
CA GLN A 80 3.05 -2.66 -0.03
C GLN A 80 3.47 -3.05 1.39
N LEU A 81 3.81 -4.33 1.58
CA LEU A 81 4.28 -4.89 2.85
C LEU A 81 5.58 -5.65 2.59
N TRP A 82 6.62 -5.32 3.35
CA TRP A 82 7.89 -6.03 3.29
C TRP A 82 7.82 -7.35 4.02
N LEU A 83 8.49 -8.36 3.48
CA LEU A 83 8.67 -9.66 4.13
C LEU A 83 10.10 -9.67 4.68
N THR A 84 10.25 -9.63 6.00
CA THR A 84 11.57 -9.70 6.66
C THR A 84 11.75 -10.99 7.44
N SER A 85 10.64 -11.67 7.76
CA SER A 85 10.61 -12.87 8.58
C SER A 85 9.68 -13.94 8.00
N ASN A 86 9.82 -15.17 8.50
CA ASN A 86 8.90 -16.26 8.16
C ASN A 86 7.47 -16.00 8.67
N ALA A 87 7.33 -15.23 9.76
CA ALA A 87 6.02 -14.84 10.27
C ALA A 87 5.27 -13.96 9.25
N ASP A 88 5.98 -13.09 8.55
CA ASP A 88 5.38 -12.23 7.52
C ASP A 88 4.89 -13.05 6.32
N VAL A 89 5.61 -14.13 5.95
CA VAL A 89 5.18 -15.05 4.88
C VAL A 89 3.89 -15.77 5.27
N GLN A 90 3.77 -16.21 6.53
CA GLN A 90 2.52 -16.80 7.04
C GLN A 90 1.38 -15.77 7.06
N GLN A 91 1.67 -14.52 7.47
CA GLN A 91 0.71 -13.44 7.46
C GLN A 91 0.25 -13.09 6.03
N MET A 92 1.16 -13.10 5.05
CA MET A 92 0.86 -12.91 3.64
C MET A 92 -0.15 -13.96 3.17
N TYR A 93 0.05 -15.24 3.49
CA TYR A 93 -0.92 -16.27 3.14
C TYR A 93 -2.27 -16.05 3.80
N ALA A 94 -2.30 -15.72 5.09
CA ALA A 94 -3.55 -15.46 5.80
C ALA A 94 -4.35 -14.30 5.16
N GLN A 95 -3.67 -13.30 4.62
CA GLN A 95 -4.31 -12.14 3.98
C GLN A 95 -4.66 -12.35 2.51
N CYS A 96 -3.87 -13.13 1.77
CA CYS A 96 -4.06 -13.38 0.34
C CYS A 96 -4.91 -14.62 0.03
N ASP A 97 -5.25 -15.43 1.04
CA ASP A 97 -5.97 -16.70 0.87
C ASP A 97 -7.26 -16.56 0.04
N VAL A 98 -7.93 -15.42 0.16
CA VAL A 98 -9.20 -15.14 -0.52
C VAL A 98 -9.04 -15.04 -2.05
N LYS A 99 -7.89 -14.58 -2.57
CA LYS A 99 -7.75 -14.19 -3.98
C LYS A 99 -6.96 -15.17 -4.85
N LYS A 100 -6.28 -16.17 -4.28
CA LYS A 100 -5.38 -17.11 -4.99
C LYS A 100 -4.30 -16.45 -5.89
N GLU A 101 -4.14 -15.14 -5.77
CA GLU A 101 -3.18 -14.33 -6.49
C GLU A 101 -2.38 -13.53 -5.46
N ILE A 102 -1.06 -13.63 -5.55
CA ILE A 102 -0.13 -12.94 -4.68
C ILE A 102 0.74 -12.06 -5.56
N LEU A 103 0.61 -10.75 -5.41
CA LEU A 103 1.46 -9.79 -6.08
C LEU A 103 2.73 -9.62 -5.25
N LEU A 104 3.83 -10.23 -5.68
CA LEU A 104 5.14 -10.04 -5.09
C LEU A 104 5.84 -8.84 -5.73
N TRP A 105 6.56 -8.11 -4.91
CA TRP A 105 7.37 -6.97 -5.34
C TRP A 105 8.79 -7.19 -4.89
N PHE A 106 9.72 -7.12 -5.83
CA PHE A 106 11.14 -7.29 -5.57
C PHE A 106 11.84 -5.96 -5.77
N LEU A 107 12.69 -5.59 -4.83
CA LEU A 107 13.57 -4.44 -4.95
C LEU A 107 15.00 -4.95 -5.06
N LYS A 108 15.60 -4.74 -6.24
CA LYS A 108 17.02 -4.99 -6.45
C LYS A 108 17.80 -4.11 -5.47
N SER A 109 18.58 -4.75 -4.61
CA SER A 109 19.59 -4.06 -3.81
C SER A 109 20.63 -3.55 -4.80
N GLU A 110 20.55 -2.27 -5.16
CA GLU A 110 21.70 -1.57 -5.71
C GLU A 110 22.74 -1.57 -4.59
N ILE A 111 23.72 -2.45 -4.70
CA ILE A 111 24.85 -2.51 -3.77
C ILE A 111 25.60 -1.18 -3.92
N LYS A 112 25.22 -0.20 -3.12
CA LYS A 112 26.13 0.83 -2.64
C LYS A 112 26.65 0.32 -1.31
N ILE A 113 27.87 -0.21 -1.32
CA ILE A 113 28.61 -0.56 -0.10
C ILE A 113 28.99 0.74 0.59
N ASP A 114 28.03 1.39 1.22
CA ASP A 114 28.31 2.37 2.26
C ASP A 114 27.96 1.69 3.58
N LYS A 115 29.03 1.26 4.28
CA LYS A 115 28.99 0.65 5.61
C LYS A 115 28.30 1.59 6.60
N SER A 116 26.98 1.53 6.68
CA SER A 116 26.20 1.99 7.82
C SER A 116 24.98 1.08 7.93
N GLY A 117 24.70 0.60 9.14
CA GLY A 117 23.63 -0.37 9.41
C GLY A 117 22.25 0.17 9.07
N PHE A 118 21.89 0.13 7.79
CA PHE A 118 20.58 0.48 7.29
C PHE A 118 19.73 -0.79 7.24
N GLU A 119 18.91 -0.97 8.27
CA GLU A 119 17.57 -1.46 7.97
C GLU A 119 17.02 -0.58 6.84
N PRO A 120 16.46 -1.16 5.76
CA PRO A 120 15.67 -0.38 4.82
C PRO A 120 14.51 0.22 5.62
N LYS A 121 14.63 1.50 5.98
CA LYS A 121 13.50 2.23 6.50
C LYS A 121 12.38 2.03 5.48
N SER A 122 11.33 1.33 5.91
CA SER A 122 10.00 1.44 5.31
C SER A 122 9.85 2.88 4.85
N LYS A 123 9.33 3.14 3.64
CA LYS A 123 9.32 4.45 2.98
C LYS A 123 8.51 5.54 3.71
N ARG A 124 8.46 5.52 5.04
CA ARG A 124 8.38 6.66 5.92
C ARG A 124 9.42 6.47 7.03
N PRO A 125 10.48 7.30 7.12
CA PRO A 125 10.91 7.71 8.44
C PRO A 125 9.64 8.26 9.11
N CYS A 126 9.22 7.69 10.25
CA CYS A 126 8.45 8.48 11.19
C CYS A 126 9.33 9.71 11.46
N PRO A 127 8.91 10.92 11.10
CA PRO A 127 9.70 12.08 11.45
C PRO A 127 9.58 12.21 12.96
N ASP A 128 10.70 12.01 13.66
CA ASP A 128 10.91 12.63 14.96
C ASP A 128 10.97 14.14 14.73
N THR A 129 9.80 14.73 14.56
CA THR A 129 9.59 16.17 14.62
C THR A 129 8.43 16.39 15.56
N SER A 130 8.77 16.84 16.76
CA SER A 130 7.99 17.86 17.44
C SER A 130 7.53 18.91 16.43
N GLY A 131 6.28 18.84 16.00
CA GLY A 131 5.71 19.71 14.98
C GLY A 131 4.54 19.01 14.28
N ALA A 132 3.33 19.49 14.58
CA ALA A 132 2.01 19.06 14.09
C ALA A 132 1.99 17.94 13.03
N SER A 133 1.35 16.83 13.37
CA SER A 133 1.21 15.65 12.51
C SER A 133 0.60 16.04 11.16
N LYS A 134 0.98 15.37 10.06
CA LYS A 134 0.28 15.54 8.76
C LYS A 134 -1.23 15.28 8.87
N ALA A 135 -1.66 14.51 9.87
CA ALA A 135 -3.07 14.37 10.21
C ALA A 135 -3.69 15.67 10.75
N ASP A 136 -2.94 16.45 11.52
CA ASP A 136 -3.35 17.76 12.03
C ASP A 136 -3.40 18.79 10.90
N SER A 137 -2.46 18.75 9.95
CA SER A 137 -2.49 19.60 8.75
C SER A 137 -3.72 19.29 7.87
N PHE A 138 -4.06 18.01 7.69
CA PHE A 138 -5.26 17.63 6.96
C PHE A 138 -6.54 18.03 7.70
N SER A 139 -6.57 17.86 9.02
CA SER A 139 -7.69 18.29 9.87
C SER A 139 -7.86 19.80 9.86
N HIS A 140 -6.75 20.55 9.84
CA HIS A 140 -6.76 22.00 9.71
C HIS A 140 -7.35 22.44 8.36
N MET A 141 -6.91 21.80 7.27
CA MET A 141 -7.44 22.06 5.93
C MET A 141 -8.95 21.77 5.84
N LEU A 142 -9.43 20.65 6.39
CA LEU A 142 -10.86 20.36 6.41
C LEU A 142 -11.65 21.41 7.20
N ARG A 143 -11.12 21.83 8.35
CA ARG A 143 -11.75 22.85 9.19
C ARG A 143 -11.82 24.22 8.52
N GLU A 144 -10.84 24.57 7.68
CA GLU A 144 -10.89 25.79 6.87
C GLU A 144 -11.96 25.71 5.78
N VAL A 145 -12.09 24.57 5.10
CA VAL A 145 -13.17 24.34 4.13
C VAL A 145 -14.53 24.46 4.79
N ASP A 146 -14.74 23.84 5.96
CA ASP A 146 -16.02 23.90 6.67
C ASP A 146 -16.39 25.34 7.07
N LYS A 147 -15.41 26.14 7.49
CA LYS A 147 -15.63 27.58 7.74
C LYS A 147 -16.06 28.29 6.45
N SER A 148 -15.35 28.09 5.35
CA SER A 148 -15.69 28.69 4.06
C SER A 148 -17.06 28.24 3.55
N VAL A 149 -17.42 26.95 3.70
CA VAL A 149 -18.75 26.41 3.36
C VAL A 149 -19.83 27.11 4.18
N THR A 150 -19.62 27.29 5.49
CA THR A 150 -20.60 27.96 6.36
C THR A 150 -20.85 29.40 5.89
N THR A 151 -19.78 30.16 5.64
CA THR A 151 -19.88 31.56 5.18
C THR A 151 -20.53 31.69 3.80
N VAL A 152 -20.20 30.80 2.85
CA VAL A 152 -20.82 30.81 1.51
C VAL A 152 -22.28 30.35 1.59
N THR A 153 -22.60 29.39 2.45
CA THR A 153 -23.98 28.90 2.67
C THR A 153 -24.88 30.00 3.22
N GLU A 154 -24.41 30.74 4.23
CA GLU A 154 -25.18 31.85 4.82
C GLU A 154 -25.58 32.90 3.77
N LYS A 155 -24.68 33.22 2.85
CA LYS A 155 -24.92 34.21 1.80
C LYS A 155 -25.73 33.68 0.61
N HIS A 156 -25.53 32.41 0.25
CA HIS A 156 -25.92 31.91 -1.07
C HIS A 156 -26.76 30.62 -1.06
N SER A 157 -27.18 30.13 0.12
CA SER A 157 -27.99 28.91 0.29
C SER A 157 -29.27 28.83 -0.55
N LYS A 158 -29.83 29.98 -0.96
CA LYS A 158 -31.05 30.03 -1.78
C LYS A 158 -30.80 29.91 -3.28
N LYS A 159 -29.56 30.12 -3.74
CA LYS A 159 -29.22 30.23 -5.18
C LYS A 159 -28.41 29.05 -5.71
N TYR A 160 -27.69 28.34 -4.85
CA TYR A 160 -26.79 27.26 -5.26
C TYR A 160 -27.03 25.99 -4.46
N THR A 161 -26.74 24.86 -5.08
CA THR A 161 -26.79 23.57 -4.39
C THR A 161 -25.65 23.44 -3.39
N VAL A 162 -25.81 22.54 -2.42
CA VAL A 162 -24.78 22.24 -1.41
C VAL A 162 -23.47 21.80 -2.08
N GLU A 163 -23.54 21.09 -3.20
CA GLU A 163 -22.37 20.63 -3.96
C GLU A 163 -21.61 21.80 -4.60
N GLN A 164 -22.34 22.76 -5.20
CA GLN A 164 -21.75 23.97 -5.77
C GLN A 164 -21.10 24.84 -4.68
N ILE A 165 -21.75 24.97 -3.52
CA ILE A 165 -21.21 25.70 -2.37
C ILE A 165 -19.92 25.05 -1.85
N ARG A 166 -19.86 23.71 -1.76
CA ARG A 166 -18.65 22.98 -1.36
C ARG A 166 -17.51 23.14 -2.35
N ALA A 167 -17.82 23.07 -3.64
CA ALA A 167 -16.83 23.26 -4.68
C ALA A 167 -16.29 24.71 -4.70
N TRP A 168 -17.14 25.70 -4.40
CA TRP A 168 -16.73 27.10 -4.22
C TRP A 168 -15.80 27.27 -3.02
N ALA A 169 -16.16 26.73 -1.86
CA ALA A 169 -15.31 26.75 -0.67
C ALA A 169 -13.94 26.10 -0.91
N HIS A 170 -13.90 24.99 -1.66
CA HIS A 170 -12.63 24.38 -2.07
C HIS A 170 -11.79 25.27 -3.00
N MET A 171 -12.41 26.01 -3.91
CA MET A 171 -11.68 26.95 -4.77
C MET A 171 -11.10 28.14 -4.00
N LEU A 172 -11.81 28.62 -2.97
CA LEU A 172 -11.31 29.63 -2.03
C LEU A 172 -10.09 29.11 -1.25
N GLN A 173 -10.18 27.90 -0.70
CA GLN A 173 -9.07 27.28 0.01
C GLN A 173 -7.83 27.08 -0.89
N MET A 174 -8.02 26.69 -2.14
CA MET A 174 -6.92 26.50 -3.10
C MET A 174 -6.35 27.82 -3.65
N GLY A 175 -6.89 28.98 -3.27
CA GLY A 175 -6.50 30.28 -3.83
C GLY A 175 -6.82 30.41 -5.33
N LYS A 176 -7.74 29.59 -5.86
CA LYS A 176 -8.17 29.63 -7.26
C LYS A 176 -9.34 30.58 -7.50
N HIS A 177 -9.92 31.08 -6.42
CA HIS A 177 -11.01 32.05 -6.37
C HIS A 177 -10.85 32.83 -5.06
N GLU A 178 -11.13 34.14 -5.06
CA GLU A 178 -10.91 35.00 -3.87
C GLU A 178 -12.21 35.56 -3.28
N SER A 179 -13.30 35.52 -4.05
CA SER A 179 -14.57 36.15 -3.67
C SER A 179 -15.51 35.19 -2.93
N TYR A 180 -16.04 35.64 -1.80
CA TYR A 180 -17.14 34.98 -1.08
C TYR A 180 -18.52 35.46 -1.57
N ASP A 181 -18.56 36.52 -2.37
CA ASP A 181 -19.80 37.17 -2.81
C ASP A 181 -20.16 36.79 -4.25
N GLU A 182 -19.15 36.63 -5.10
CA GLU A 182 -19.33 36.29 -6.51
C GLU A 182 -18.96 34.83 -6.78
N PRO A 183 -19.80 34.08 -7.50
CA PRO A 183 -19.51 32.69 -7.81
C PRO A 183 -18.25 32.60 -8.72
N PRO A 184 -17.51 31.48 -8.65
CA PRO A 184 -16.44 31.16 -9.58
C PRO A 184 -16.91 31.16 -11.03
N ASN A 185 -16.15 31.80 -11.92
CA ASN A 185 -16.44 31.84 -13.37
C ASN A 185 -16.25 30.48 -14.08
N LYS A 186 -15.70 29.48 -13.39
CA LYS A 186 -15.49 28.14 -13.93
C LYS A 186 -16.67 27.24 -13.56
N PRO A 187 -17.20 26.44 -14.50
CA PRO A 187 -18.27 25.49 -14.20
C PRO A 187 -17.83 24.53 -13.10
N PHE A 188 -18.77 24.25 -12.21
CA PHE A 188 -18.61 23.26 -11.15
C PHE A 188 -18.81 21.86 -11.76
N PHE A 189 -17.81 21.42 -12.52
CA PHE A 189 -17.78 20.21 -13.35
C PHE A 189 -18.69 20.24 -14.58
#